data_AF-A0A7W8MFA8-F1
#
_entry.id   AF-A0A7W8MFA8-F1
#
_cell.length_a   1.000
_cell.length_b   1.000
_cell.length_c   1.000
_cell.angle_alpha   90.00
_cell.angle_beta   90.00
_cell.angle_gamma   90.00
#
_symmetry.space_group_name_H-M   'P 1'
#
loop_
_entity.id
_entity.type
_entity.pdbx_description
1 polymer ?
#
loop_
_entity_poly.entity_id
_entity_poly.type
_entity_poly.pdbx_seq_one_letter_code
_entity_poly.pdbx_strand_id
1 'polypeptide(L)'
;MPIIQRLGWQIKDRFTGQEHRIGEAFVDGEFRSLVDMLEVAQDEAMIKGALRQFTHSCGYERFAYLEKEGAQIRTFSSYPKPWEGLYLSADYSSIDPVVTEAKRKRDVFFWTAEDWPGRGSSPLRKFRDEAIDHGIRCGMTIPVEGGYGVSMLLTFASSKGDGGVPAAFDSRRAVQLVMMVHYRLKMIAAKVAINPKQVLSPREMLCLTWAMKGKNTLETAAVTGINSRTVQHYLDKARAKLGAESVPQLVGIAKDRGLLSSN
;
A
#
# COMPACT_ATOMS: atom_id res chain seq x y z
N MET A 1 6.34 9.43 -60.25
CA MET A 1 7.05 8.83 -59.10
C MET A 1 6.13 8.72 -57.89
N PRO A 2 5.49 7.56 -57.60
CA PRO A 2 4.76 7.41 -56.33
C PRO A 2 5.05 6.11 -55.51
N ILE A 3 5.94 5.22 -55.95
CA ILE A 3 6.13 3.91 -55.29
C ILE A 3 7.07 3.96 -54.07
N ILE A 4 8.01 4.91 -54.04
CA ILE A 4 9.03 4.99 -52.96
C ILE A 4 8.45 5.55 -51.64
N GLN A 5 7.39 6.37 -51.68
CA GLN A 5 6.79 6.95 -50.46
C GLN A 5 5.89 5.97 -49.68
N ARG A 6 5.25 4.98 -50.34
CA ARG A 6 4.41 3.98 -49.64
C ARG A 6 5.23 2.92 -48.87
N LEU A 7 6.41 2.57 -49.37
CA LEU A 7 7.33 1.65 -48.69
C LEU A 7 7.92 2.27 -47.41
N GLY A 8 8.19 3.58 -47.41
CA GLY A 8 8.69 4.30 -46.24
C GLY A 8 7.72 4.32 -45.04
N TRP A 9 6.40 4.40 -45.30
CA TRP A 9 5.37 4.35 -44.25
C TRP A 9 5.17 2.93 -43.67
N GLN A 10 5.08 1.91 -44.53
CA GLN A 10 4.94 0.52 -44.06
C GLN A 10 6.16 -0.01 -43.30
N ILE A 11 7.36 0.51 -43.58
CA ILE A 11 8.58 0.17 -42.83
C ILE A 11 8.55 0.89 -41.48
N LYS A 12 8.20 2.18 -41.41
CA LYS A 12 8.13 2.92 -40.14
C LYS A 12 7.11 2.33 -39.15
N ASP A 13 5.94 1.90 -39.64
CA ASP A 13 4.90 1.25 -38.82
C ASP A 13 5.28 -0.18 -38.38
N ARG A 14 6.08 -0.91 -39.17
CA ARG A 14 6.60 -2.23 -38.74
C ARG A 14 7.68 -2.12 -37.68
N PHE A 15 8.54 -1.10 -37.75
CA PHE A 15 9.60 -0.87 -36.76
C PHE A 15 9.03 -0.38 -35.42
N THR A 16 8.05 0.54 -35.41
CA THR A 16 7.39 0.99 -34.18
C THR A 16 6.55 -0.10 -33.52
N GLY A 17 5.86 -0.95 -34.30
CA GLY A 17 5.11 -2.09 -33.77
C GLY A 17 6.01 -3.21 -33.21
N GLN A 18 7.24 -3.35 -33.71
CA GLN A 18 8.21 -4.33 -33.21
C GLN A 18 8.89 -3.85 -31.92
N GLU A 19 9.24 -2.56 -31.81
CA GLU A 19 9.72 -1.95 -30.56
C GLU A 19 8.66 -1.99 -29.45
N HIS A 20 7.39 -1.70 -29.79
CA HIS A 20 6.29 -1.76 -28.81
C HIS A 20 6.08 -3.18 -28.27
N ARG A 21 6.09 -4.20 -29.15
CA ARG A 21 5.99 -5.61 -28.75
C ARG A 21 7.17 -6.11 -27.92
N ILE A 22 8.39 -5.63 -28.20
CA ILE A 22 9.58 -5.96 -27.41
C ILE A 22 9.48 -5.29 -26.03
N GLY A 23 9.00 -4.04 -25.96
CA GLY A 23 8.74 -3.34 -24.70
C GLY A 23 7.67 -4.04 -23.85
N GLU A 24 6.57 -4.49 -24.45
CA GLU A 24 5.52 -5.25 -23.76
C GLU A 24 6.04 -6.59 -23.22
N ALA A 25 6.73 -7.38 -24.05
CA ALA A 25 7.29 -8.67 -23.62
C ALA A 25 8.35 -8.53 -22.52
N PHE A 26 9.11 -7.43 -22.53
CA PHE A 26 10.07 -7.10 -21.47
C PHE A 26 9.35 -6.78 -20.16
N VAL A 27 8.33 -5.91 -20.19
CA VAL A 27 7.53 -5.57 -19.01
C VAL A 27 6.81 -6.79 -18.44
N ASP A 28 6.37 -7.74 -19.29
CA ASP A 28 5.79 -9.01 -18.86
C ASP A 28 6.77 -9.89 -18.06
N GLY A 29 8.03 -9.96 -18.50
CA GLY A 29 9.09 -10.69 -17.78
C GLY A 29 9.40 -10.05 -16.43
N GLU A 30 9.53 -8.73 -16.41
CA GLU A 30 9.79 -7.93 -15.21
C GLU A 30 8.64 -8.03 -14.20
N PHE A 31 7.39 -8.06 -14.68
CA PHE A 31 6.22 -8.26 -13.82
C PHE A 31 6.24 -9.64 -13.16
N ARG A 32 6.54 -10.71 -13.91
CA ARG A 32 6.66 -12.06 -13.33
C ARG A 32 7.77 -12.14 -12.30
N SER A 33 8.94 -11.55 -12.61
CA SER A 33 10.04 -11.46 -11.66
C SER A 33 9.64 -10.71 -10.39
N LEU A 34 8.87 -9.63 -10.50
CA LEU A 34 8.35 -8.90 -9.34
C LEU A 34 7.42 -9.77 -8.49
N VAL A 35 6.48 -10.47 -9.12
CA VAL A 35 5.54 -11.40 -8.45
C VAL A 35 6.32 -12.46 -7.67
N ASP A 36 7.29 -13.11 -8.29
CA ASP A 36 8.12 -14.15 -7.65
C ASP A 36 8.93 -13.58 -6.47
N MET A 37 9.50 -12.38 -6.64
CA MET A 37 10.28 -11.71 -5.59
C MET A 37 9.40 -11.29 -4.40
N LEU A 38 8.18 -10.79 -4.64
CA LEU A 38 7.23 -10.46 -3.57
C LEU A 38 6.79 -11.69 -2.79
N GLU A 39 6.62 -12.84 -3.46
CA GLU A 39 6.23 -14.10 -2.82
C GLU A 39 7.30 -14.61 -1.84
N VAL A 40 8.58 -14.44 -2.17
CA VAL A 40 9.71 -14.89 -1.32
C VAL A 40 10.20 -13.84 -0.32
N ALA A 41 9.83 -12.57 -0.46
CA ALA A 41 10.34 -11.44 0.35
C ALA A 41 10.12 -11.60 1.87
N GLN A 42 11.14 -11.77 2.68
CA GLN A 42 10.98 -12.01 4.14
C GLN A 42 10.91 -10.73 4.98
N ASP A 43 11.27 -9.60 4.41
CA ASP A 43 11.29 -8.30 5.07
C ASP A 43 10.96 -7.15 4.10
N GLU A 44 10.81 -5.95 4.67
CA GLU A 44 10.53 -4.72 3.92
C GLU A 44 11.65 -4.33 2.95
N ALA A 45 12.91 -4.69 3.23
CA ALA A 45 14.03 -4.36 2.36
C ALA A 45 13.96 -5.15 1.05
N MET A 46 13.59 -6.43 1.11
CA MET A 46 13.36 -7.27 -0.06
C MET A 46 12.21 -6.75 -0.93
N ILE A 47 11.07 -6.37 -0.32
CA ILE A 47 9.96 -5.73 -1.07
C ILE A 47 10.46 -4.44 -1.75
N LYS A 48 11.19 -3.60 -1.01
CA LYS A 48 11.69 -2.32 -1.51
C LYS A 48 12.63 -2.49 -2.69
N GLY A 49 13.50 -3.50 -2.63
CA GLY A 49 14.39 -3.86 -3.74
C GLY A 49 13.62 -4.31 -4.98
N ALA A 50 12.67 -5.22 -4.82
CA ALA A 50 11.86 -5.75 -5.92
C ALA A 50 11.04 -4.66 -6.62
N LEU A 51 10.33 -3.83 -5.85
CA LEU A 51 9.56 -2.71 -6.40
C LEU A 51 10.46 -1.68 -7.08
N ARG A 52 11.63 -1.37 -6.52
CA ARG A 52 12.58 -0.43 -7.14
C ARG A 52 13.08 -0.94 -8.48
N GLN A 53 13.45 -2.22 -8.58
CA GLN A 53 13.90 -2.81 -9.84
C GLN A 53 12.79 -2.67 -10.89
N PHE A 54 11.58 -3.12 -10.57
CA PHE A 54 10.45 -3.04 -11.49
C PHE A 54 10.11 -1.59 -11.90
N THR A 55 10.19 -0.65 -10.95
CA THR A 55 9.99 0.79 -11.20
C THR A 55 10.94 1.30 -12.28
N HIS A 56 12.23 0.95 -12.17
CA HIS A 56 13.24 1.31 -13.16
C HIS A 56 13.01 0.62 -14.50
N SER A 57 12.62 -0.66 -14.50
CA SER A 57 12.28 -1.40 -15.73
C SER A 57 11.07 -0.79 -16.46
N CYS A 58 10.14 -0.15 -15.73
CA CYS A 58 9.04 0.61 -16.30
C CYS A 58 9.39 2.06 -16.70
N GLY A 59 10.64 2.50 -16.54
CA GLY A 59 11.08 3.86 -16.91
C GLY A 59 10.84 4.93 -15.85
N TYR A 60 10.44 4.55 -14.63
CA TYR A 60 10.28 5.47 -13.51
C TYR A 60 11.49 5.45 -12.57
N GLU A 61 11.56 6.41 -11.67
CA GLU A 61 12.69 6.57 -10.74
C GLU A 61 12.35 6.10 -9.34
N ARG A 62 11.09 6.22 -8.94
CA ARG A 62 10.65 6.00 -7.56
C ARG A 62 9.28 5.35 -7.51
N PHE A 63 8.98 4.66 -6.42
CA PHE A 63 7.64 4.18 -6.12
C PHE A 63 7.16 4.68 -4.76
N ALA A 64 5.83 4.70 -4.60
CA ALA A 64 5.18 4.89 -3.32
C ALA A 64 3.92 4.02 -3.24
N TYR A 65 3.85 3.21 -2.18
CA TYR A 65 2.60 2.60 -1.74
C TYR A 65 2.01 3.45 -0.63
N LEU A 66 0.72 3.77 -0.74
CA LEU A 66 -0.05 4.51 0.25
C LEU A 66 -1.33 3.72 0.56
N GLU A 67 -1.57 3.46 1.83
CA GLU A 67 -2.83 2.93 2.34
C GLU A 67 -3.49 3.99 3.23
N LYS A 68 -4.76 4.29 2.95
CA LYS A 68 -5.55 5.25 3.71
C LYS A 68 -6.80 4.57 4.27
N GLU A 69 -7.01 4.70 5.57
CA GLU A 69 -8.18 4.21 6.30
C GLU A 69 -8.73 5.34 7.17
N GLY A 70 -9.80 5.99 6.71
CA GLY A 70 -10.28 7.23 7.31
C GLY A 70 -9.18 8.31 7.33
N ALA A 71 -8.76 8.71 8.53
CA ALA A 71 -7.68 9.68 8.76
C ALA A 71 -6.29 9.03 8.88
N GLN A 72 -6.20 7.71 9.06
CA GLN A 72 -4.93 7.01 9.20
C GLN A 72 -4.29 6.76 7.84
N ILE A 73 -2.98 6.95 7.77
CA ILE A 73 -2.19 6.76 6.55
C ILE A 73 -0.96 5.92 6.88
N ARG A 74 -0.74 4.90 6.06
CA ARG A 74 0.49 4.11 6.04
C ARG A 74 1.16 4.28 4.70
N THR A 75 2.47 4.51 4.70
CA THR A 75 3.25 4.66 3.47
C THR A 75 4.41 3.68 3.45
N PHE A 76 4.72 3.19 2.26
CA PHE A 76 5.89 2.37 1.99
C PHE A 76 6.48 2.81 0.65
N SER A 77 7.61 3.53 0.67
CA SER A 77 8.09 4.22 -0.53
C SER A 77 9.62 4.17 -0.69
N SER A 78 10.05 4.56 -1.89
CA SER A 78 11.43 4.90 -2.21
C SER A 78 11.65 6.41 -2.38
N TYR A 79 10.72 7.25 -1.92
CA TYR A 79 10.87 8.70 -1.94
C TYR A 79 11.97 9.17 -0.99
N PRO A 80 12.57 10.35 -1.24
CA PRO A 80 13.54 10.93 -0.33
C PRO A 80 12.95 11.07 1.07
N LYS A 81 13.73 10.72 2.11
CA LYS A 81 13.29 10.86 3.51
C LYS A 81 12.81 12.26 3.89
N PRO A 82 13.43 13.36 3.42
CA PRO A 82 12.90 14.70 3.65
C PRO A 82 11.48 14.90 3.11
N TRP A 83 11.19 14.37 1.92
CA TRP A 83 9.85 14.42 1.33
C TRP A 83 8.83 13.60 2.11
N GLU A 84 9.17 12.37 2.51
CA GLU A 84 8.27 11.54 3.32
C GLU A 84 7.87 12.24 4.64
N GLY A 85 8.85 12.84 5.33
CA GLY A 85 8.59 13.58 6.57
C GLY A 85 7.74 14.83 6.36
N LEU A 86 8.03 15.60 5.31
CA LEU A 86 7.26 16.79 4.94
C LEU A 86 5.82 16.44 4.58
N TYR A 87 5.63 15.43 3.73
CA TYR A 87 4.31 14.98 3.28
C TYR A 87 3.39 14.58 4.44
N LEU A 88 3.93 13.84 5.43
CA LEU A 88 3.17 13.42 6.61
C LEU A 88 2.93 14.58 7.58
N SER A 89 3.95 15.40 7.87
CA SER A 89 3.84 16.50 8.84
C SER A 89 2.92 17.64 8.39
N ALA A 90 2.81 17.86 7.08
CA ALA A 90 1.95 18.89 6.49
C ALA A 90 0.56 18.36 6.06
N ASP A 91 0.23 17.10 6.38
CA ASP A 91 -0.98 16.38 5.94
C ASP A 91 -1.28 16.57 4.43
N TYR A 92 -0.25 16.41 3.59
CA TYR A 92 -0.41 16.57 2.15
C TYR A 92 -1.36 15.57 1.51
N SER A 93 -1.63 14.46 2.18
CA SER A 93 -2.66 13.51 1.77
C SER A 93 -4.07 14.10 1.59
N SER A 94 -4.36 15.20 2.27
CA SER A 94 -5.67 15.86 2.25
C SER A 94 -5.84 16.74 1.01
N ILE A 95 -4.74 17.24 0.46
CA ILE A 95 -4.70 18.16 -0.69
C ILE A 95 -4.05 17.55 -1.94
N ASP A 96 -3.45 16.36 -1.83
CA ASP A 96 -2.77 15.68 -2.93
C ASP A 96 -3.77 15.40 -4.08
N PRO A 97 -3.55 15.98 -5.29
CA PRO A 97 -4.38 15.72 -6.45
C PRO A 97 -4.39 14.26 -6.87
N VAL A 98 -3.30 13.51 -6.67
CA VAL A 98 -3.21 12.08 -6.99
C VAL A 98 -4.14 11.28 -6.09
N VAL A 99 -4.14 11.57 -4.78
CA VAL A 99 -5.07 10.92 -3.82
C VAL A 99 -6.52 11.31 -4.12
N THR A 100 -6.75 12.56 -4.50
CA THR A 100 -8.10 13.05 -4.86
C THR A 100 -8.62 12.37 -6.12
N GLU A 101 -7.78 12.27 -7.15
CA GLU A 101 -8.12 11.66 -8.42
C GLU A 101 -8.32 10.15 -8.30
N ALA A 102 -7.50 9.47 -7.49
CA ALA A 102 -7.64 8.05 -7.20
C ALA A 102 -8.97 7.67 -6.52
N LYS A 103 -9.65 8.61 -5.86
CA LYS A 103 -11.02 8.38 -5.34
C LYS A 103 -12.07 8.44 -6.43
N ARG A 104 -11.77 9.12 -7.55
CA ARG A 104 -12.69 9.30 -8.68
C ARG A 104 -12.46 8.24 -9.76
N LYS A 105 -11.20 7.96 -10.04
CA LYS A 105 -10.75 6.98 -11.04
C LYS A 105 -10.48 5.64 -10.36
N ARG A 106 -11.07 4.57 -10.89
CA ARG A 106 -10.88 3.18 -10.42
C ARG A 106 -9.93 2.36 -11.31
N ASP A 107 -9.30 3.03 -12.27
CA ASP A 107 -8.33 2.46 -13.21
C ASP A 107 -6.98 3.17 -13.07
N VAL A 108 -5.95 2.54 -13.64
CA VAL A 108 -4.60 3.12 -13.72
C VAL A 108 -4.66 4.46 -14.45
N PHE A 109 -4.02 5.48 -13.89
CA PHE A 109 -3.98 6.80 -14.51
C PHE A 109 -2.59 7.44 -14.41
N PHE A 110 -2.25 8.21 -15.43
CA PHE A 110 -1.09 9.08 -15.44
C PHE A 110 -1.45 10.46 -14.87
N TRP A 111 -0.48 11.10 -14.23
CA TRP A 111 -0.58 12.46 -13.70
C TRP A 111 0.76 13.19 -13.85
N THR A 112 0.68 14.53 -13.91
CA THR A 112 1.86 15.40 -13.99
C THR A 112 1.64 16.67 -13.14
N ALA A 113 2.67 17.11 -12.44
CA ALA A 113 2.62 18.27 -11.54
C ALA A 113 2.44 19.60 -12.28
N GLU A 114 2.69 19.60 -13.59
CA GLU A 114 2.42 20.69 -14.52
C GLU A 114 0.95 21.05 -14.62
N ASP A 115 0.05 20.08 -14.42
CA ASP A 115 -1.40 20.30 -14.46
C ASP A 115 -1.92 20.97 -13.17
N TRP A 116 -1.08 21.04 -12.13
CA TRP A 116 -1.44 21.64 -10.85
C TRP A 116 -1.18 23.15 -10.85
N PRO A 117 -1.89 23.94 -10.02
CA PRO A 117 -1.70 25.39 -9.96
C PRO A 117 -0.25 25.81 -9.70
N GLY A 118 0.38 26.44 -10.69
CA GLY A 118 1.76 26.93 -10.60
C GLY A 118 1.92 28.41 -10.22
N ARG A 119 0.83 29.14 -9.98
CA ARG A 119 0.84 30.58 -9.62
C ARG A 119 0.08 30.84 -8.32
N GLY A 120 0.42 31.94 -7.65
CA GLY A 120 -0.24 32.38 -6.41
C GLY A 120 0.40 31.83 -5.13
N SER A 121 -0.37 31.77 -4.05
CA SER A 121 0.08 31.37 -2.70
C SER A 121 -0.76 30.24 -2.10
N SER A 122 -1.46 29.46 -2.93
CA SER A 122 -2.30 28.37 -2.44
C SER A 122 -1.46 27.23 -1.82
N PRO A 123 -2.01 26.48 -0.84
CA PRO A 123 -1.33 25.29 -0.29
C PRO A 123 -0.98 24.27 -1.37
N LEU A 124 -1.83 24.14 -2.39
CA LEU A 124 -1.60 23.22 -3.52
C LEU A 124 -0.41 23.63 -4.39
N ARG A 125 -0.17 24.94 -4.56
CA ARG A 125 1.05 25.40 -5.25
C ARG A 125 2.30 25.04 -4.45
N LYS A 126 2.28 25.24 -3.13
CA LYS A 126 3.41 24.86 -2.26
C LYS A 126 3.71 23.37 -2.38
N PHE A 127 2.68 22.53 -2.26
CA PHE A 127 2.78 21.09 -2.48
C PHE A 127 3.41 20.74 -3.83
N ARG A 128 2.93 21.37 -4.91
CA ARG A 128 3.46 21.19 -6.26
C ARG A 128 4.95 21.48 -6.34
N ASP A 129 5.36 22.67 -5.90
CA ASP A 129 6.74 23.13 -6.02
C ASP A 129 7.68 22.21 -5.19
N GLU A 130 7.27 21.84 -3.97
CA GLU A 130 8.03 20.92 -3.12
C GLU A 130 8.10 19.49 -3.68
N ALA A 131 7.03 18.98 -4.29
CA ALA A 131 7.03 17.67 -4.95
C ALA A 131 8.04 17.64 -6.11
N ILE A 132 8.04 18.69 -6.94
CA ILE A 132 8.97 18.84 -8.07
C ILE A 132 10.41 18.92 -7.57
N ASP A 133 10.69 19.71 -6.53
CA ASP A 133 12.02 19.86 -5.94
C ASP A 133 12.58 18.54 -5.41
N HIS A 134 11.71 17.62 -4.99
CA HIS A 134 12.07 16.27 -4.55
C HIS A 134 12.06 15.22 -5.68
N GLY A 135 11.89 15.64 -6.93
CA GLY A 135 11.92 14.77 -8.12
C GLY A 135 10.64 13.94 -8.30
N ILE A 136 9.52 14.39 -7.76
CA ILE A 136 8.19 13.77 -7.88
C ILE A 136 7.35 14.68 -8.78
N ARG A 137 7.62 14.57 -10.09
CA ARG A 137 7.11 15.51 -11.08
C ARG A 137 5.95 14.93 -11.88
N CYS A 138 6.04 13.67 -12.27
CA CYS A 138 4.96 12.95 -12.93
C CYS A 138 4.98 11.48 -12.52
N GLY A 139 3.92 10.76 -12.85
CA GLY A 139 3.86 9.34 -12.53
C GLY A 139 2.58 8.66 -13.00
N MET A 140 2.55 7.35 -12.83
CA MET A 140 1.33 6.56 -12.91
C MET A 140 0.91 6.09 -11.52
N THR A 141 -0.38 6.03 -11.28
CA THR A 141 -0.97 5.53 -10.03
C THR A 141 -2.00 4.45 -10.34
N ILE A 142 -1.93 3.37 -9.55
CA ILE A 142 -2.87 2.26 -9.56
C ILE A 142 -3.72 2.37 -8.29
N PRO A 143 -4.99 2.83 -8.38
CA PRO A 143 -5.90 2.88 -7.25
C PRO A 143 -6.63 1.54 -7.06
N VAL A 144 -6.73 1.06 -5.82
CA VAL A 144 -7.57 -0.08 -5.44
C VAL A 144 -8.36 0.26 -4.19
N GLU A 145 -9.68 0.05 -4.25
CA GLU A 145 -10.57 0.13 -3.09
C GLU A 145 -10.57 -1.21 -2.35
N GLY A 146 -10.30 -1.18 -1.04
CA GLY A 146 -10.44 -2.31 -0.13
C GLY A 146 -11.78 -2.31 0.62
N GLY A 147 -11.94 -3.26 1.54
CA GLY A 147 -13.08 -3.29 2.45
C GLY A 147 -13.09 -2.10 3.42
N TYR A 148 -14.26 -1.76 3.95
CA TYR A 148 -14.43 -0.76 5.01
C TYR A 148 -13.87 0.65 4.70
N GLY A 149 -13.83 1.02 3.42
CA GLY A 149 -13.36 2.34 2.99
C GLY A 149 -11.84 2.50 2.98
N VAL A 150 -11.08 1.40 3.05
CA VAL A 150 -9.64 1.40 2.82
C VAL A 150 -9.35 1.75 1.36
N SER A 151 -8.46 2.69 1.12
CA SER A 151 -7.96 3.05 -0.21
C SER A 151 -6.47 2.75 -0.31
N MET A 152 -6.07 2.02 -1.35
CA MET A 152 -4.69 1.61 -1.59
C MET A 152 -4.22 2.19 -2.92
N LEU A 153 -3.11 2.90 -2.89
CA LEU A 153 -2.50 3.52 -4.07
C LEU A 153 -1.09 2.96 -4.22
N LEU A 154 -0.77 2.47 -5.41
CA LEU A 154 0.62 2.22 -5.80
C LEU A 154 0.99 3.17 -6.94
N THR A 155 1.97 4.03 -6.66
CA THR A 155 2.43 5.07 -7.57
C THR A 155 3.86 4.77 -8.01
N PHE A 156 4.13 4.98 -9.29
CA PHE A 156 5.47 5.01 -9.87
C PHE A 156 5.71 6.42 -10.42
N ALA A 157 6.74 7.10 -9.90
CA ALA A 157 7.01 8.50 -10.17
C ALA A 157 8.40 8.74 -10.74
N SER A 158 8.53 9.83 -11.49
CA SER A 158 9.77 10.25 -12.14
C SER A 158 9.91 11.76 -12.07
N SER A 159 11.16 12.22 -12.14
CA SER A 159 11.49 13.62 -12.39
C SER A 159 11.44 13.99 -13.89
N LYS A 160 11.35 12.99 -14.78
CA LYS A 160 11.37 13.15 -16.25
C LYS A 160 9.96 12.95 -16.82
N GLY A 161 9.54 13.90 -17.66
CA GLY A 161 8.14 14.08 -18.06
C GLY A 161 7.62 13.26 -19.26
N ASP A 162 7.98 11.98 -19.43
CA ASP A 162 7.46 11.20 -20.58
C ASP A 162 6.92 9.79 -20.31
N GLY A 163 6.86 9.34 -19.05
CA GLY A 163 6.64 7.91 -18.74
C GLY A 163 5.29 7.31 -19.12
N GLY A 164 4.29 8.10 -19.55
CA GLY A 164 2.96 7.63 -19.96
C GLY A 164 2.34 6.63 -18.96
N VAL A 165 1.43 5.77 -19.44
CA VAL A 165 1.13 4.48 -18.77
C VAL A 165 1.64 3.40 -19.73
N PRO A 166 2.55 2.51 -19.32
CA PRO A 166 2.99 1.41 -20.20
C PRO A 166 1.79 0.56 -20.64
N ALA A 167 1.65 0.30 -21.94
CA ALA A 167 0.54 -0.48 -22.52
C ALA A 167 0.39 -1.89 -21.91
N ALA A 168 1.48 -2.43 -21.35
CA ALA A 168 1.52 -3.73 -20.67
C ALA A 168 0.80 -3.78 -19.31
N PHE A 169 0.40 -2.62 -18.74
CA PHE A 169 -0.43 -2.56 -17.53
C PHE A 169 -1.91 -2.68 -17.86
N ASP A 170 -2.37 -3.90 -18.13
CA ASP A 170 -3.80 -4.19 -18.04
C ASP A 170 -4.27 -4.09 -16.57
N SER A 171 -5.46 -3.54 -16.39
CA SER A 171 -6.21 -3.37 -15.14
C SER A 171 -6.06 -4.56 -14.18
N ARG A 172 -6.18 -5.80 -14.68
CA ARG A 172 -6.05 -7.02 -13.86
C ARG A 172 -4.68 -7.15 -13.21
N ARG A 173 -3.59 -6.94 -13.97
CA ARG A 173 -2.21 -7.03 -13.45
C ARG A 173 -1.92 -5.88 -12.49
N ALA A 174 -2.44 -4.71 -12.78
CA ALA A 174 -2.33 -3.54 -11.91
C ALA A 174 -2.92 -3.84 -10.52
N VAL A 175 -4.16 -4.33 -10.48
CA VAL A 175 -4.83 -4.71 -9.22
C VAL A 175 -4.08 -5.85 -8.52
N GLN A 176 -3.67 -6.89 -9.25
CA GLN A 176 -2.88 -7.99 -8.69
C GLN A 176 -1.64 -7.47 -7.95
N LEU A 177 -0.89 -6.56 -8.57
CA LEU A 177 0.31 -6.00 -7.98
C LEU A 177 0.02 -5.24 -6.68
N VAL A 178 -0.98 -4.36 -6.68
CA VAL A 178 -1.37 -3.61 -5.47
C VAL A 178 -1.74 -4.56 -4.34
N MET A 179 -2.53 -5.60 -4.63
CA MET A 179 -2.95 -6.58 -3.63
C MET A 179 -1.78 -7.41 -3.10
N MET A 180 -0.85 -7.82 -3.96
CA MET A 180 0.36 -8.56 -3.54
C MET A 180 1.25 -7.71 -2.62
N VAL A 181 1.50 -6.44 -2.98
CA VAL A 181 2.25 -5.51 -2.14
C VAL A 181 1.55 -5.32 -0.79
N HIS A 182 0.24 -5.05 -0.81
CA HIS A 182 -0.56 -4.84 0.39
C HIS A 182 -0.48 -6.02 1.37
N TYR A 183 -0.80 -7.23 0.89
CA TYR A 183 -0.81 -8.41 1.76
C TYR A 183 0.60 -8.81 2.18
N ARG A 184 1.62 -8.61 1.34
CA ARG A 184 3.00 -8.93 1.74
C ARG A 184 3.48 -8.01 2.85
N LEU A 185 3.20 -6.71 2.76
CA LEU A 185 3.48 -5.75 3.83
C LEU A 185 2.73 -6.13 5.12
N LYS A 186 1.44 -6.49 5.04
CA LYS A 186 0.67 -6.96 6.21
C LYS A 186 1.26 -8.22 6.84
N MET A 187 1.67 -9.20 6.04
CA MET A 187 2.28 -10.43 6.55
C MET A 187 3.61 -10.18 7.26
N ILE A 188 4.48 -9.32 6.71
CA ILE A 188 5.75 -8.95 7.35
C ILE A 188 5.51 -8.15 8.62
N ALA A 189 4.59 -7.18 8.60
CA ALA A 189 4.21 -6.43 9.79
C ALA A 189 3.66 -7.35 10.88
N ALA A 190 2.84 -8.35 10.51
CA ALA A 190 2.35 -9.36 11.44
C ALA A 190 3.49 -10.22 12.03
N LYS A 191 4.46 -10.65 11.22
CA LYS A 191 5.66 -11.37 11.71
C LYS A 191 6.45 -10.54 12.72
N VAL A 192 6.66 -9.25 12.45
CA VAL A 192 7.34 -8.32 13.36
C VAL A 192 6.53 -8.10 14.65
N ALA A 193 5.20 -8.08 14.56
CA ALA A 193 4.30 -7.96 15.70
C ALA A 193 4.24 -9.24 16.58
N ILE A 194 4.75 -10.39 16.10
CA ILE A 194 4.98 -11.58 16.94
C ILE A 194 6.28 -11.37 17.74
N ASN A 195 6.28 -10.36 18.60
CA ASN A 195 7.20 -10.30 19.72
C ASN A 195 6.73 -11.34 20.75
N PRO A 196 7.57 -12.25 21.25
CA PRO A 196 7.18 -13.22 22.28
C PRO A 196 6.49 -12.58 23.49
N LYS A 197 6.81 -11.31 23.80
CA LYS A 197 6.16 -10.53 24.88
C LYS A 197 4.72 -10.13 24.57
N GLN A 198 4.33 -10.07 23.30
CA GLN A 198 2.98 -9.71 22.83
C GLN A 198 2.11 -10.93 22.52
N VAL A 199 2.65 -12.15 22.65
CA VAL A 199 1.88 -13.39 22.53
C VAL A 199 1.01 -13.57 23.78
N LEU A 200 -0.29 -13.74 23.58
CA LEU A 200 -1.21 -14.09 24.65
C LEU A 200 -0.98 -15.54 25.08
N SER A 201 -0.89 -15.77 26.38
CA SER A 201 -0.86 -17.12 26.95
C SER A 201 -2.21 -17.83 26.72
N PRO A 202 -2.27 -19.16 26.80
CA PRO A 202 -3.53 -19.90 26.65
C PRO A 202 -4.65 -19.42 27.59
N ARG A 203 -4.30 -18.98 28.82
CA ARG A 203 -5.28 -18.46 29.79
C ARG A 203 -5.75 -17.05 29.45
N GLU A 204 -4.85 -16.19 28.97
CA GLU A 204 -5.19 -14.86 28.46
C GLU A 204 -6.12 -14.97 27.25
N MET A 205 -5.82 -15.88 26.31
CA MET A 205 -6.65 -16.15 25.13
C MET A 205 -8.03 -16.70 25.49
N LEU A 206 -8.09 -17.65 26.44
CA LEU A 206 -9.35 -18.23 26.92
C LEU A 206 -10.28 -17.15 27.51
N CYS A 207 -9.76 -16.32 28.42
CA CYS A 207 -10.55 -15.26 29.04
C CYS A 207 -11.01 -14.21 28.01
N LEU A 208 -10.13 -13.82 27.09
CA LEU A 208 -10.46 -12.89 26.01
C LEU A 208 -11.53 -13.46 25.06
N THR A 209 -11.49 -14.76 24.75
CA THR A 209 -12.50 -15.42 23.91
C THR A 209 -13.89 -15.37 24.56
N TRP A 210 -13.98 -15.59 25.87
CA TRP A 210 -15.24 -15.46 26.60
C TRP A 210 -15.75 -14.02 26.65
N ALA A 211 -14.85 -13.04 26.83
CA ALA A 211 -15.20 -11.63 26.74
C ALA A 211 -15.73 -11.26 25.34
N MET A 212 -15.13 -11.78 24.27
CA MET A 212 -15.64 -11.61 22.90
C MET A 212 -17.05 -12.20 22.72
N LYS A 213 -17.35 -13.32 23.40
CA LYS A 213 -18.68 -13.93 23.43
C LYS A 213 -19.67 -13.20 24.36
N GLY A 214 -19.29 -12.03 24.89
CA GLY A 214 -20.14 -11.20 25.74
C GLY A 214 -20.21 -11.63 27.20
N LYS A 215 -19.34 -12.54 27.67
CA LYS A 215 -19.32 -12.99 29.06
C LYS A 215 -18.54 -12.03 29.95
N ASN A 216 -19.11 -11.69 31.10
CA ASN A 216 -18.42 -10.92 32.13
C ASN A 216 -17.44 -11.80 32.96
N THR A 217 -16.69 -11.21 33.88
CA THR A 217 -15.66 -11.93 34.67
C THR A 217 -16.23 -13.02 35.58
N LEU A 218 -17.44 -12.82 36.13
CA LEU A 218 -18.13 -13.80 36.98
C LEU A 218 -18.66 -14.97 36.15
N GLU A 219 -19.26 -14.69 34.99
CA GLU A 219 -19.74 -15.73 34.08
C GLU A 219 -18.57 -16.53 33.50
N THR A 220 -17.50 -15.85 33.11
CA THR A 220 -16.28 -16.51 32.62
C THR A 220 -15.67 -17.39 33.70
N ALA A 221 -15.66 -16.94 34.95
CA ALA A 221 -15.20 -17.73 36.08
C ALA A 221 -16.03 -19.00 36.27
N ALA A 222 -17.36 -18.89 36.23
CA ALA A 222 -18.28 -20.02 36.34
C ALA A 222 -18.07 -21.05 35.21
N VAL A 223 -17.83 -20.60 33.98
CA VAL A 223 -17.64 -21.50 32.83
C VAL A 223 -16.24 -22.13 32.79
N THR A 224 -15.21 -21.41 33.22
CA THR A 224 -13.80 -21.86 33.08
C THR A 224 -13.23 -22.51 34.34
N GLY A 225 -13.92 -22.40 35.49
CA GLY A 225 -13.41 -22.84 36.80
C GLY A 225 -12.29 -21.96 37.37
N ILE A 226 -11.99 -20.82 36.73
CA ILE A 226 -10.98 -19.85 37.18
C ILE A 226 -11.66 -18.84 38.11
N ASN A 227 -11.03 -18.45 39.23
CA ASN A 227 -11.56 -17.38 40.09
C ASN A 227 -11.74 -16.07 39.30
N SER A 228 -12.84 -15.35 39.49
CA SER A 228 -13.16 -14.07 38.84
C SER A 228 -12.05 -13.02 38.93
N ARG A 229 -11.35 -12.91 40.08
CA ARG A 229 -10.19 -12.01 40.22
C ARG A 229 -9.03 -12.42 39.31
N THR A 230 -8.85 -13.73 39.10
CA THR A 230 -7.82 -14.27 38.21
C THR A 230 -8.21 -14.09 36.74
N VAL A 231 -9.50 -14.20 36.40
CA VAL A 231 -10.01 -13.83 35.07
C VAL A 231 -9.69 -12.37 34.75
N GLN A 232 -9.99 -11.45 35.67
CA GLN A 232 -9.67 -10.03 35.49
C GLN A 232 -8.17 -9.81 35.30
N HIS A 233 -7.33 -10.47 36.10
CA HIS A 233 -5.87 -10.40 35.95
C HIS A 233 -5.36 -10.85 34.58
N TYR A 234 -5.92 -11.93 34.01
CA TYR A 234 -5.57 -12.36 32.66
C TYR A 234 -6.02 -11.36 31.59
N LEU A 235 -7.19 -10.75 31.73
CA LEU A 235 -7.66 -9.69 30.83
C LEU A 235 -6.76 -8.45 30.92
N ASP A 236 -6.31 -8.07 32.13
CA ASP A 236 -5.40 -6.94 32.34
C ASP A 236 -4.03 -7.17 31.70
N LYS A 237 -3.49 -8.38 31.82
CA LYS A 237 -2.26 -8.76 31.11
C LYS A 237 -2.42 -8.74 29.60
N ALA A 238 -3.53 -9.26 29.08
CA ALA A 238 -3.83 -9.23 27.66
C ALA A 238 -3.95 -7.78 27.14
N ARG A 239 -4.61 -6.90 27.91
CA ARG A 239 -4.67 -5.46 27.64
C ARG A 239 -3.29 -4.83 27.56
N ALA A 240 -2.43 -5.06 28.56
CA ALA A 240 -1.07 -4.55 28.56
C ALA A 240 -0.23 -5.04 27.37
N LYS A 241 -0.38 -6.31 26.98
CA LYS A 241 0.34 -6.90 25.84
C LYS A 241 -0.10 -6.33 24.49
N LEU A 242 -1.39 -6.09 24.33
CA LEU A 242 -1.98 -5.63 23.06
C LEU A 242 -2.18 -4.11 22.98
N GLY A 243 -1.84 -3.37 24.04
CA GLY A 243 -1.96 -1.91 24.09
C GLY A 243 -3.41 -1.42 24.14
N ALA A 244 -4.29 -2.18 24.81
CA ALA A 244 -5.70 -1.83 24.95
C ALA A 244 -5.98 -1.16 26.30
N GLU A 245 -6.76 -0.08 26.31
CA GLU A 245 -7.19 0.62 27.52
C GLU A 245 -8.44 -0.01 28.14
N SER A 246 -9.26 -0.71 27.34
CA SER A 246 -10.49 -1.36 27.81
C SER A 246 -10.65 -2.78 27.24
N VAL A 247 -11.50 -3.61 27.87
CA VAL A 247 -11.81 -4.96 27.36
C VAL A 247 -12.51 -4.93 26.01
N PRO A 248 -13.48 -4.02 25.73
CA PRO A 248 -14.03 -3.86 24.39
C PRO A 248 -12.96 -3.52 23.33
N GLN A 249 -12.05 -2.59 23.64
CA GLN A 249 -10.93 -2.25 22.75
C GLN A 249 -9.99 -3.44 22.55
N LEU A 250 -9.72 -4.22 23.60
CA LEU A 250 -8.92 -5.44 23.53
C LEU A 250 -9.53 -6.47 22.57
N VAL A 251 -10.85 -6.66 22.62
CA VAL A 251 -11.58 -7.54 21.68
C VAL A 251 -11.47 -7.02 20.25
N GLY A 252 -11.61 -5.71 20.02
CA GLY A 252 -11.43 -5.08 18.70
C GLY A 252 -10.03 -5.36 18.13
N ILE A 253 -8.99 -5.02 18.89
CA ILE A 253 -7.59 -5.25 18.49
C ILE A 253 -7.33 -6.73 18.20
N ALA A 254 -7.86 -7.64 19.01
CA ALA A 254 -7.67 -9.07 18.82
C ALA A 254 -8.37 -9.60 17.56
N LYS A 255 -9.53 -9.05 17.19
CA LYS A 255 -10.19 -9.34 15.90
C LYS A 255 -9.39 -8.81 14.72
N ASP A 256 -8.95 -7.56 14.78
CA ASP A 256 -8.18 -6.92 13.70
C ASP A 256 -6.85 -7.65 13.44
N ARG A 257 -6.24 -8.21 14.49
CA ARG A 257 -5.02 -9.02 14.40
C ARG A 257 -5.25 -10.50 14.05
N GLY A 258 -6.51 -10.92 13.85
CA GLY A 258 -6.85 -12.32 13.53
C GLY A 258 -6.58 -13.30 14.66
N LEU A 259 -6.50 -12.84 15.92
CA LEU A 259 -6.26 -13.67 17.10
C LEU A 259 -7.54 -14.40 17.58
N LEU A 260 -8.71 -13.91 17.19
CA LEU A 260 -10.01 -14.48 17.52
C LEU A 260 -10.85 -14.62 16.25
N SER A 261 -11.49 -15.78 16.04
CA SER A 261 -12.49 -15.98 14.99
C SER A 261 -13.91 -15.78 15.54
N SER A 262 -14.75 -15.08 14.77
CA SER A 262 -16.19 -15.05 15.02
C SER A 262 -16.80 -16.26 14.29
N ASN A 263 -16.90 -17.40 14.96
CA ASN A 263 -17.77 -18.49 14.49
C ASN A 263 -19.23 -18.15 14.78
#